data_AF-A0A6I2R1G7-F1
#
_entry.id   AF-A0A6I2R1G7-F1
#
_cell.length_a   1.000
_cell.length_b   1.000
_cell.length_c   1.000
_cell.angle_alpha   90.00
_cell.angle_beta   90.00
_cell.angle_gamma   90.00
#
_symmetry.space_group_name_H-M   'P 1'
#
loop_
_entity.id
_entity.type
_entity.pdbx_description
1 polymer ?
#
loop_
_entity_poly.entity_id
_entity_poly.type
_entity_poly.pdbx_seq_one_letter_code
_entity_poly.pdbx_strand_id
1 'polypeptide(L)'
;MVGETEIRKAFSLSLNGTTVEPGCIYGGPDEAPHLDLVQEEPGKEIFWIKNGGVYVAARNIVSGVSWTDLYVNGWVLGRELELDGRAYLCRLMEVGETADRYCEYERLLAFVALDHARTNSLSWGREQTGEKMAAARGGSGCKNWCSLPYDNRSGACGWRPILEPIMLVLNDASIGQDIEVRKLGSNIVVCGKLLHFTDYDLIIEVDGFVWPSLDWGKEIDPGIWALDRSQLGYMSYI
;
A
#
# COMPACT_ATOMS: atom_id res chain seq x y z
N MET A 1 -3.85 -1.86 24.16
CA MET A 1 -3.82 -0.43 23.81
C MET A 1 -4.06 -0.37 22.31
N VAL A 2 -5.25 0.07 21.87
CA VAL A 2 -5.52 0.26 20.45
C VAL A 2 -4.81 1.55 20.07
N GLY A 3 -3.70 1.47 19.34
CA GLY A 3 -2.97 2.64 18.88
C GLY A 3 -3.88 3.52 18.04
N GLU A 4 -3.77 4.84 18.19
CA GLU A 4 -4.48 5.79 17.33
C GLU A 4 -4.21 5.44 15.87
N THR A 5 -5.29 5.26 15.10
CA THR A 5 -5.20 5.01 13.67
C THR A 5 -4.70 6.28 12.98
N GLU A 6 -3.46 6.28 12.51
CA GLU A 6 -2.89 7.43 11.78
C GLU A 6 -3.63 7.58 10.44
N ILE A 7 -4.20 8.76 10.21
CA ILE A 7 -4.92 9.12 8.98
C ILE A 7 -4.13 10.21 8.25
N ARG A 8 -3.79 9.96 6.98
CA ARG A 8 -3.14 10.93 6.08
C ARG A 8 -4.13 11.34 4.98
N LYS A 9 -4.24 12.63 4.71
CA LYS A 9 -4.93 13.15 3.51
C LYS A 9 -3.90 13.36 2.43
N ALA A 10 -3.98 12.67 1.31
CA ALA A 10 -3.01 12.82 0.23
C ALA A 10 -3.61 12.36 -1.09
N PHE A 11 -3.10 12.92 -2.18
CA PHE A 11 -3.57 12.66 -3.53
C PHE A 11 -5.06 12.99 -3.78
N SER A 12 -5.39 13.24 -5.04
CA SER A 12 -6.77 13.35 -5.51
C SER A 12 -6.98 12.44 -6.70
N LEU A 13 -8.17 11.85 -6.79
CA LEU A 13 -8.59 11.09 -7.96
C LEU A 13 -8.87 12.08 -9.10
N SER A 14 -8.30 11.81 -10.27
CA SER A 14 -8.50 12.57 -11.51
C SER A 14 -9.13 11.68 -12.57
N LEU A 15 -10.22 12.15 -13.18
CA LEU A 15 -10.88 11.54 -14.32
C LEU A 15 -10.78 12.51 -15.50
N ASN A 16 -10.13 12.09 -16.60
CA ASN A 16 -9.85 12.93 -17.77
C ASN A 16 -9.16 14.27 -17.40
N GLY A 17 -8.27 14.25 -16.40
CA GLY A 17 -7.56 15.45 -15.93
C GLY A 17 -8.35 16.33 -14.96
N THR A 18 -9.61 15.99 -14.66
CA THR A 18 -10.43 16.72 -13.68
C THR A 18 -10.47 15.97 -12.35
N THR A 19 -10.09 16.65 -11.27
CA THR A 19 -10.17 16.10 -9.92
C THR A 19 -11.62 15.94 -9.46
N VAL A 20 -11.93 14.81 -8.85
CA VAL A 20 -13.27 14.44 -8.40
C VAL A 20 -13.29 14.04 -6.92
N GLU A 21 -14.45 14.08 -6.29
CA GLU A 21 -14.60 13.62 -4.91
C GLU A 21 -14.36 12.10 -4.78
N PRO A 22 -13.61 11.64 -3.78
CA PRO A 22 -13.43 10.21 -3.54
C PRO A 22 -14.75 9.50 -3.24
N GLY A 23 -14.99 8.39 -3.93
CA GLY A 23 -16.23 7.62 -3.87
C GLY A 23 -17.20 7.95 -5.01
N CYS A 24 -16.78 8.72 -6.01
CA CYS A 24 -17.57 8.98 -7.21
C CYS A 24 -17.84 7.70 -8.02
N ILE A 25 -18.75 7.80 -8.98
CA ILE A 25 -18.98 6.77 -9.99
C ILE A 25 -18.05 7.07 -11.17
N TYR A 26 -17.37 6.04 -11.68
CA TYR A 26 -16.35 6.16 -12.73
C TYR A 26 -16.84 6.75 -14.05
N GLY A 27 -18.13 6.62 -14.34
CA GLY A 27 -18.73 6.87 -15.66
C GLY A 27 -19.27 5.57 -16.27
N GLY A 28 -20.27 5.69 -17.14
CA GLY A 28 -20.88 4.57 -17.84
C GLY A 28 -19.99 3.99 -18.95
N PRO A 29 -20.46 2.95 -19.68
CA PRO A 29 -19.68 2.26 -20.71
C PRO A 29 -19.17 3.15 -21.84
N ASP A 30 -19.78 4.31 -22.09
CA ASP A 30 -19.40 5.21 -23.20
C ASP A 30 -18.26 6.18 -22.86
N GLU A 31 -17.95 6.36 -21.56
CA GLU A 31 -17.07 7.46 -21.13
C GLU A 31 -15.69 7.03 -20.63
N ALA A 32 -15.50 5.73 -20.32
CA ALA A 32 -14.30 5.09 -19.74
C ALA A 32 -13.09 6.04 -19.60
N PRO A 33 -13.13 6.96 -18.60
CA PRO A 33 -12.23 8.10 -18.60
C PRO A 33 -10.79 7.65 -18.34
N HIS A 34 -9.81 8.47 -18.71
CA HIS A 34 -8.46 8.29 -18.21
C HIS A 34 -8.46 8.49 -16.69
N LEU A 35 -7.92 7.53 -15.96
CA LEU A 35 -7.98 7.47 -14.50
C LEU A 35 -6.59 7.64 -13.91
N ASP A 36 -6.42 8.67 -13.08
CA ASP A 36 -5.14 9.00 -12.47
C ASP A 36 -5.24 9.39 -11.00
N LEU A 37 -4.12 9.31 -10.29
CA LEU A 37 -3.95 9.93 -8.97
C LEU A 37 -2.95 11.07 -9.11
N VAL A 38 -3.39 12.28 -8.76
CA VAL A 38 -2.60 13.51 -8.85
C VAL A 38 -2.34 14.08 -7.46
N GLN A 39 -1.54 15.14 -7.37
CA GLN A 39 -1.34 15.88 -6.12
C GLN A 39 -2.68 16.28 -5.50
N GLU A 40 -2.75 16.32 -4.16
CA GLU A 40 -3.98 16.63 -3.45
C GLU A 40 -4.56 17.99 -3.83
N GLU A 41 -5.87 18.00 -4.13
CA GLU A 41 -6.66 19.21 -4.22
C GLU A 41 -7.47 19.38 -2.92
N PRO A 42 -7.44 20.57 -2.28
CA PRO A 42 -8.19 20.81 -1.06
C PRO A 42 -9.68 20.47 -1.19
N GLY A 43 -10.18 19.60 -0.30
CA GLY A 43 -11.56 19.12 -0.30
C GLY A 43 -11.82 17.88 -1.14
N LYS A 44 -10.85 17.41 -1.95
CA LYS A 44 -10.94 16.18 -2.76
C LYS A 44 -9.83 15.19 -2.41
N GLU A 45 -9.26 15.30 -1.22
CA GLU A 45 -8.15 14.45 -0.80
C GLU A 45 -8.64 13.03 -0.50
N ILE A 46 -7.83 12.04 -0.91
CA ILE A 46 -8.05 10.67 -0.47
C ILE A 46 -7.60 10.56 1.00
N PHE A 47 -8.44 9.92 1.80
CA PHE A 47 -8.14 9.59 3.19
C PHE A 47 -7.46 8.23 3.23
N TRP A 48 -6.21 8.23 3.65
CA TRP A 48 -5.36 7.06 3.79
C TRP A 48 -5.23 6.68 5.27
N ILE A 49 -5.40 5.40 5.55
CA ILE A 49 -5.29 4.83 6.88
C ILE A 49 -3.98 4.05 6.93
N LYS A 50 -3.10 4.40 7.87
CA LYS A 50 -1.85 3.69 8.06
C LYS A 50 -2.08 2.40 8.85
N ASN A 51 -1.59 1.29 8.32
CA ASN A 51 -1.56 0.01 9.02
C ASN A 51 -0.19 -0.64 8.82
N GLY A 52 0.65 -0.58 9.86
CA GLY A 52 2.06 -0.96 9.76
C GLY A 52 2.83 -0.01 8.84
N GLY A 53 3.55 -0.55 7.85
CA GLY A 53 4.30 0.22 6.86
C GLY A 53 3.47 0.69 5.65
N VAL A 54 2.22 0.24 5.52
CA VAL A 54 1.38 0.47 4.33
C VAL A 54 0.29 1.49 4.64
N TYR A 55 -0.09 2.29 3.65
CA TYR A 55 -1.30 3.09 3.70
C TYR A 55 -2.41 2.45 2.88
N VAL A 56 -3.63 2.47 3.39
CA VAL A 56 -4.82 1.90 2.73
C VAL A 56 -5.86 2.99 2.56
N ALA A 57 -6.43 3.15 1.37
CA ALA A 57 -7.52 4.09 1.20
C ALA A 57 -8.71 3.70 2.10
N ALA A 58 -9.27 4.67 2.83
CA ALA A 58 -10.30 4.44 3.84
C ALA A 58 -11.63 3.90 3.28
N ARG A 59 -11.80 3.91 1.96
CA ARG A 59 -12.95 3.43 1.19
C ARG A 59 -12.52 3.22 -0.26
N ASN A 60 -13.41 2.64 -1.07
CA ASN A 60 -13.23 2.72 -2.52
C ASN A 60 -13.20 4.21 -2.92
N ILE A 61 -12.20 4.61 -3.69
CA ILE A 61 -12.05 5.99 -4.18
C ILE A 61 -12.84 6.23 -5.46
N VAL A 62 -13.24 5.15 -6.15
CA VAL A 62 -14.17 5.17 -7.28
C VAL A 62 -14.91 3.85 -7.37
N SER A 63 -16.19 3.90 -7.72
CA SER A 63 -17.06 2.72 -7.94
C SER A 63 -17.48 2.62 -9.41
N GLY A 64 -17.82 1.41 -9.86
CA GLY A 64 -18.20 1.16 -11.26
C GLY A 64 -17.02 1.17 -12.26
N VAL A 65 -15.80 1.38 -11.77
CA VAL A 65 -14.58 1.14 -12.54
C VAL A 65 -14.41 -0.37 -12.78
N SER A 66 -14.05 -0.76 -13.99
CA SER A 66 -13.77 -2.16 -14.31
C SER A 66 -12.32 -2.53 -14.00
N TRP A 67 -12.04 -3.83 -13.84
CA TRP A 67 -10.66 -4.30 -13.68
C TRP A 67 -9.83 -3.98 -14.92
N THR A 68 -10.40 -4.09 -16.12
CA THR A 68 -9.74 -3.68 -17.37
C THR A 68 -9.34 -2.21 -17.37
N ASP A 69 -10.19 -1.31 -16.87
CA ASP A 69 -9.82 0.12 -16.79
C ASP A 69 -8.62 0.31 -15.86
N LEU A 70 -8.64 -0.32 -14.69
CA LEU A 70 -7.54 -0.26 -13.72
C LEU A 70 -6.25 -0.82 -14.31
N TYR A 71 -6.35 -1.90 -15.11
CA TYR A 71 -5.21 -2.50 -15.79
C TYR A 71 -4.62 -1.56 -16.85
N VAL A 72 -5.47 -1.02 -17.74
CA VAL A 72 -5.04 -0.12 -18.83
C VAL A 72 -4.43 1.17 -18.29
N ASN A 73 -4.92 1.68 -17.15
CA ASN A 73 -4.36 2.86 -16.48
C ASN A 73 -3.18 2.53 -15.53
N GLY A 74 -2.74 1.26 -15.46
CA GLY A 74 -1.52 0.83 -14.75
C GLY A 74 -1.68 0.54 -13.25
N TRP A 75 -2.90 0.56 -12.70
CA TRP A 75 -3.14 0.50 -11.25
C TRP A 75 -3.25 -0.92 -10.67
N VAL A 76 -3.39 -1.95 -11.52
CA VAL A 76 -3.46 -3.35 -11.06
C VAL A 76 -2.14 -3.79 -10.42
N LEU A 77 -1.04 -3.72 -11.18
CA LEU A 77 0.30 -4.03 -10.67
C LEU A 77 0.87 -2.85 -9.87
N GLY A 78 0.50 -1.64 -10.29
CA GLY A 78 0.72 -0.41 -9.55
C GLY A 78 1.57 0.60 -10.30
N ARG A 79 1.50 1.84 -9.82
CA ARG A 79 2.31 2.97 -10.27
C ARG A 79 3.03 3.58 -9.07
N GLU A 80 4.22 4.08 -9.31
CA GLU A 80 4.96 4.82 -8.29
C GLU A 80 4.30 6.17 -8.03
N LEU A 81 4.13 6.50 -6.76
CA LEU A 81 3.69 7.81 -6.27
C LEU A 81 4.65 8.25 -5.17
N GLU A 82 4.91 9.55 -5.09
CA GLU A 82 5.67 10.14 -4.00
C GLU A 82 4.73 10.72 -2.95
N LEU A 83 4.95 10.35 -1.68
CA LEU A 83 4.25 10.91 -0.53
C LEU A 83 5.30 11.32 0.51
N ASP A 84 5.31 12.61 0.87
CA ASP A 84 6.21 13.16 1.89
C ASP A 84 7.69 12.84 1.63
N GLY A 85 8.12 12.93 0.36
CA GLY A 85 9.50 12.65 -0.07
C GLY A 85 9.86 11.17 -0.12
N ARG A 86 8.89 10.26 0.06
CA ARG A 86 9.10 8.80 0.01
C ARG A 86 8.33 8.20 -1.17
N ALA A 87 8.97 7.30 -1.89
CA ALA A 87 8.37 6.58 -3.00
C ALA A 87 7.50 5.40 -2.51
N TYR A 88 6.30 5.29 -3.07
CA TYR A 88 5.33 4.24 -2.79
C TYR A 88 4.83 3.62 -4.08
N LEU A 89 4.62 2.30 -4.08
CA LEU A 89 3.88 1.61 -5.11
C LEU A 89 2.39 1.67 -4.76
N CYS A 90 1.63 2.40 -5.58
CA CYS A 90 0.18 2.47 -5.48
C CYS A 90 -0.46 1.37 -6.34
N ARG A 91 -1.07 0.36 -5.71
CA ARG A 91 -1.59 -0.83 -6.40
C ARG A 91 -2.92 -1.33 -5.83
N LEU A 92 -3.50 -2.34 -6.50
CA LEU A 92 -4.57 -3.15 -5.92
C LEU A 92 -4.05 -4.00 -4.75
N MET A 93 -4.91 -4.19 -3.76
CA MET A 93 -4.69 -5.17 -2.70
C MET A 93 -4.83 -6.59 -3.24
N GLU A 94 -4.14 -7.51 -2.58
CA GLU A 94 -4.42 -8.93 -2.69
C GLU A 94 -5.66 -9.28 -1.86
N VAL A 95 -6.67 -9.83 -2.53
CA VAL A 95 -7.95 -10.19 -1.91
C VAL A 95 -8.15 -11.70 -1.80
N GLY A 96 -7.16 -12.48 -2.23
CA GLY A 96 -7.16 -13.94 -2.22
C GLY A 96 -7.76 -14.52 -3.50
N GLU A 97 -7.15 -15.59 -4.01
CA GLU A 97 -7.62 -16.33 -5.19
C GLU A 97 -8.95 -17.07 -4.96
N THR A 98 -9.30 -17.34 -3.70
CA THR A 98 -10.52 -18.01 -3.26
C THR A 98 -11.04 -17.38 -1.97
N ALA A 99 -12.31 -17.63 -1.64
CA ALA A 99 -12.99 -17.05 -0.48
C ALA A 99 -12.35 -17.42 0.88
N ASP A 100 -11.77 -18.62 0.99
CA ASP A 100 -11.18 -19.19 2.21
C ASP A 100 -9.71 -18.80 2.43
N ARG A 101 -9.07 -18.18 1.44
CA ARG A 101 -7.66 -17.78 1.54
C ARG A 101 -7.52 -16.46 2.29
N TYR A 102 -6.70 -16.49 3.34
CA TYR A 102 -6.27 -15.30 4.07
C TYR A 102 -5.47 -14.38 3.12
N CYS A 103 -5.75 -13.08 3.16
CA CYS A 103 -5.24 -12.12 2.18
C CYS A 103 -4.89 -10.76 2.80
N GLU A 104 -4.28 -9.88 2.01
CA GLU A 104 -3.95 -8.51 2.43
C GLU A 104 -5.20 -7.73 2.84
N TYR A 105 -6.32 -7.89 2.13
CA TYR A 105 -7.56 -7.21 2.47
C TYR A 105 -8.01 -7.48 3.90
N GLU A 106 -8.02 -8.76 4.31
CA GLU A 106 -8.37 -9.16 5.67
C GLU A 106 -7.35 -8.62 6.68
N ARG A 107 -6.05 -8.82 6.42
CA ARG A 107 -4.96 -8.37 7.31
C ARG A 107 -4.96 -6.86 7.53
N LEU A 108 -5.14 -6.09 6.46
CA LEU A 108 -5.01 -4.64 6.46
C LEU A 108 -6.26 -3.94 6.99
N LEU A 109 -7.44 -4.57 6.88
CA LEU A 109 -8.71 -3.98 7.33
C LEU A 109 -9.23 -4.55 8.66
N ALA A 110 -8.69 -5.68 9.15
CA ALA A 110 -9.13 -6.32 10.40
C ALA A 110 -9.12 -5.39 11.63
N PHE A 111 -8.19 -4.42 11.66
CA PHE A 111 -8.02 -3.50 12.78
C PHE A 111 -8.50 -2.08 12.50
N VAL A 112 -8.93 -1.81 11.27
CA VAL A 112 -9.47 -0.52 10.92
C VAL A 112 -10.93 -0.53 11.33
N ALA A 113 -11.32 0.35 12.25
CA ALA A 113 -12.72 0.60 12.59
C ALA A 113 -13.40 1.28 11.39
N LEU A 114 -13.70 0.48 10.36
CA LEU A 114 -14.35 0.95 9.17
C LEU A 114 -15.84 1.03 9.46
N ASP A 115 -16.39 2.22 9.30
CA ASP A 115 -17.83 2.41 9.20
C ASP A 115 -18.40 1.41 8.18
N HIS A 116 -19.49 0.73 8.52
CA HIS A 116 -20.16 -0.25 7.66
C HIS A 116 -20.47 0.31 6.27
N ALA A 117 -20.78 1.62 6.17
CA ALA A 117 -20.99 2.30 4.89
C ALA A 117 -19.74 2.27 3.99
N ARG A 118 -18.54 2.21 4.57
CA ARG A 118 -17.25 2.16 3.86
C ARG A 118 -16.82 0.75 3.48
N THR A 119 -17.41 -0.31 4.02
CA THR A 119 -17.05 -1.72 3.74
C THR A 119 -18.09 -2.49 2.95
N ASN A 120 -19.26 -1.91 2.69
CA ASN A 120 -20.37 -2.65 2.09
C ASN A 120 -20.18 -2.91 0.57
N SER A 121 -19.26 -2.20 -0.08
CA SER A 121 -18.89 -2.43 -1.48
C SER A 121 -17.74 -3.42 -1.61
N LEU A 122 -17.75 -4.17 -2.72
CA LEU A 122 -16.61 -4.96 -3.14
C LEU A 122 -15.47 -4.04 -3.61
N SER A 123 -14.24 -4.41 -3.32
CA SER A 123 -13.04 -3.81 -3.88
C SER A 123 -12.38 -4.81 -4.83
N TRP A 124 -11.97 -4.37 -6.01
CA TRP A 124 -11.16 -5.17 -6.92
C TRP A 124 -9.85 -5.60 -6.25
N GLY A 125 -9.49 -6.86 -6.44
CA GLY A 125 -8.20 -7.41 -6.08
C GLY A 125 -7.28 -7.59 -7.28
N ARG A 126 -6.02 -7.87 -6.98
CA ARG A 126 -4.97 -8.10 -7.98
C ARG A 126 -5.11 -9.46 -8.67
N GLU A 127 -5.70 -10.44 -8.01
CA GLU A 127 -5.72 -11.84 -8.44
C GLU A 127 -6.62 -12.07 -9.66
N GLN A 128 -6.07 -12.80 -10.64
CA GLN A 128 -6.82 -13.33 -11.77
C GLN A 128 -7.29 -14.75 -11.42
N THR A 129 -8.60 -14.97 -11.41
CA THR A 129 -9.22 -16.20 -10.90
C THR A 129 -9.64 -17.18 -12.00
N GLY A 130 -9.54 -16.75 -13.27
CA GLY A 130 -9.96 -17.51 -14.44
C GLY A 130 -9.78 -16.70 -15.72
N GLU A 131 -10.26 -17.24 -16.84
CA GLU A 131 -10.18 -16.54 -18.12
C GLU A 131 -10.99 -15.24 -18.09
N LYS A 132 -10.30 -14.10 -18.11
CA LYS A 132 -10.89 -12.76 -18.04
C LYS A 132 -11.73 -12.49 -16.77
N MET A 133 -11.36 -13.13 -15.65
CA MET A 133 -12.03 -12.99 -14.36
C MET A 133 -11.05 -12.55 -13.27
N ALA A 134 -11.43 -11.57 -12.46
CA ALA A 134 -10.63 -11.08 -11.33
C ALA A 134 -11.36 -11.27 -10.00
N ALA A 135 -10.59 -11.43 -8.93
CA ALA A 135 -11.12 -11.48 -7.58
C ALA A 135 -11.59 -10.07 -7.12
N ALA A 136 -12.67 -10.04 -6.35
CA ALA A 136 -13.12 -8.85 -5.63
C ALA A 136 -13.59 -9.26 -4.23
N ARG A 137 -13.33 -8.43 -3.23
CA ARG A 137 -13.69 -8.74 -1.84
C ARG A 137 -14.21 -7.52 -1.08
N GLY A 138 -15.12 -7.76 -0.15
CA GLY A 138 -15.71 -6.72 0.69
C GLY A 138 -16.71 -7.30 1.68
N GLY A 139 -17.69 -6.48 2.07
CA GLY A 139 -18.70 -6.84 3.05
C GLY A 139 -18.19 -6.80 4.50
N SER A 140 -19.13 -6.83 5.45
CA SER A 140 -18.81 -6.85 6.88
C SER A 140 -17.91 -8.04 7.23
N GLY A 141 -16.78 -7.77 7.88
CA GLY A 141 -15.80 -8.78 8.25
C GLY A 141 -15.08 -9.43 7.06
N CYS A 142 -15.06 -8.78 5.88
CA CYS A 142 -14.34 -9.22 4.68
C CYS A 142 -14.81 -10.56 4.09
N LYS A 143 -16.05 -10.97 4.39
CA LYS A 143 -16.57 -12.32 4.06
C LYS A 143 -17.12 -12.45 2.64
N ASN A 144 -17.37 -11.35 1.93
CA ASN A 144 -17.95 -11.39 0.60
C ASN A 144 -16.84 -11.42 -0.43
N TRP A 145 -16.51 -12.61 -0.92
CA TRP A 145 -15.59 -12.82 -2.02
C TRP A 145 -16.36 -13.13 -3.30
N CYS A 146 -15.94 -12.56 -4.43
CA CYS A 146 -16.52 -12.81 -5.74
C CYS A 146 -15.41 -12.94 -6.80
N SER A 147 -15.66 -13.79 -7.80
CA SER A 147 -14.95 -13.76 -9.08
C SER A 147 -15.84 -13.04 -10.08
N LEU A 148 -15.36 -11.94 -10.65
CA LEU A 148 -16.13 -11.08 -11.55
C LEU A 148 -15.39 -10.90 -12.88
N PRO A 149 -16.13 -10.74 -14.01
CA PRO A 149 -15.53 -10.43 -15.30
C PRO A 149 -14.70 -9.15 -15.27
N TYR A 150 -13.60 -9.09 -16.05
CA TYR A 150 -12.73 -7.92 -16.10
C TYR A 150 -13.44 -6.62 -16.49
N ASP A 151 -14.50 -6.72 -17.30
CA ASP A 151 -15.31 -5.62 -17.80
C ASP A 151 -16.53 -5.29 -16.91
N ASN A 152 -16.68 -5.96 -15.76
CA ASN A 152 -17.76 -5.67 -14.83
C ASN A 152 -17.65 -4.23 -14.29
N ARG A 153 -18.70 -3.43 -14.52
CA ARG A 153 -18.80 -2.02 -14.10
C ARG A 153 -19.88 -1.78 -13.04
N SER A 154 -20.25 -2.81 -12.27
CA SER A 154 -21.25 -2.66 -11.22
C SER A 154 -20.83 -1.62 -10.19
N GLY A 155 -21.71 -0.67 -9.86
CA GLY A 155 -21.47 0.33 -8.82
C GLY A 155 -21.28 -0.26 -7.41
N ALA A 156 -21.58 -1.55 -7.22
CA ALA A 156 -21.29 -2.28 -5.99
C ALA A 156 -19.82 -2.74 -5.87
N CYS A 157 -19.04 -2.64 -6.95
CA CYS A 157 -17.60 -2.93 -6.97
C CYS A 157 -16.83 -1.65 -7.32
N GLY A 158 -15.63 -1.49 -6.76
CA GLY A 158 -14.81 -0.32 -7.03
C GLY A 158 -13.35 -0.54 -6.70
N TRP A 159 -12.60 0.56 -6.67
CA TRP A 159 -11.16 0.54 -6.44
C TRP A 159 -10.82 1.11 -5.08
N ARG A 160 -10.13 0.32 -4.25
CA ARG A 160 -9.50 0.75 -3.00
C ARG A 160 -7.99 0.51 -3.09
N PRO A 161 -7.20 1.53 -3.40
CA PRO A 161 -5.76 1.38 -3.51
C PRO A 161 -5.09 1.23 -2.13
N ILE A 162 -3.89 0.69 -2.18
CA ILE A 162 -2.90 0.79 -1.10
C ILE A 162 -1.64 1.48 -1.61
N LEU A 163 -0.89 2.11 -0.71
CA LEU A 163 0.46 2.59 -0.90
C LEU A 163 1.41 1.69 -0.12
N GLU A 164 2.13 0.86 -0.85
CA GLU A 164 3.20 0.03 -0.30
C GLU A 164 4.54 0.76 -0.46
N PRO A 165 5.33 0.97 0.60
CA PRO A 165 6.63 1.61 0.47
C PRO A 165 7.50 0.85 -0.54
N ILE A 166 8.11 1.58 -1.48
CA ILE A 166 9.13 0.98 -2.33
C ILE A 166 10.38 0.82 -1.49
N MET A 167 10.70 -0.43 -1.14
CA MET A 167 11.94 -0.77 -0.47
C MET A 167 13.12 -0.39 -1.37
N LEU A 168 14.06 0.38 -0.85
CA LEU A 168 15.30 0.68 -1.55
C LEU A 168 15.97 -0.61 -2.05
N VAL A 169 16.28 -0.64 -3.35
CA VAL A 169 17.10 -1.71 -3.94
C VAL A 169 18.56 -1.30 -3.77
N LEU A 170 19.27 -2.04 -2.92
CA LEU A 170 20.68 -1.81 -2.68
C LEU A 170 21.54 -2.33 -3.82
N ASN A 171 22.58 -1.56 -4.15
CA ASN A 171 23.66 -1.94 -5.05
C ASN A 171 24.99 -1.41 -4.49
N ASP A 172 26.11 -1.69 -5.16
CA ASP A 172 27.43 -1.27 -4.67
C ASP A 172 27.56 0.26 -4.45
N ALA A 173 26.81 1.08 -5.21
CA ALA A 173 26.80 2.52 -5.02
C ALA A 173 25.99 2.98 -3.78
N SER A 174 25.19 2.09 -3.19
CA SER A 174 24.50 2.34 -1.91
C SER A 174 25.47 2.32 -0.73
N ILE A 175 26.62 1.66 -0.85
CA ILE A 175 27.61 1.58 0.23
C ILE A 175 28.16 2.98 0.51
N GLY A 176 28.17 3.36 1.79
CA GLY A 176 28.59 4.66 2.28
C GLY A 176 27.50 5.74 2.26
N GLN A 177 26.30 5.44 1.75
CA GLN A 177 25.15 6.34 1.83
C GLN A 177 24.47 6.22 3.20
N ASP A 178 23.88 7.31 3.66
CA ASP A 178 23.03 7.32 4.83
C ASP A 178 21.65 6.76 4.48
N ILE A 179 21.15 5.85 5.30
CA ILE A 179 19.88 5.16 5.11
C ILE A 179 19.03 5.17 6.39
N GLU A 180 17.71 5.10 6.19
CA GLU A 180 16.73 4.83 7.24
C GLU A 180 16.13 3.45 6.99
N VAL A 181 16.08 2.61 8.02
CA VAL A 181 15.41 1.31 8.00
C VAL A 181 14.40 1.17 9.14
N ARG A 182 13.31 0.43 8.88
CA ARG A 182 12.29 0.12 9.89
C ARG A 182 11.92 -1.36 9.83
N LYS A 183 11.80 -1.99 10.99
CA LYS A 183 11.26 -3.35 11.09
C LYS A 183 9.76 -3.38 10.74
N LEU A 184 9.36 -4.40 9.98
CA LEU A 184 7.96 -4.69 9.68
C LEU A 184 7.15 -4.88 10.97
N GLY A 185 6.03 -4.16 11.09
CA GLY A 185 5.16 -4.24 12.27
C GLY A 185 5.72 -3.59 13.54
N SER A 186 6.80 -2.82 13.44
CA SER A 186 7.39 -2.07 14.55
C SER A 186 7.51 -0.57 14.21
N ASN A 187 7.51 0.28 15.24
CA ASN A 187 7.80 1.71 15.11
C ASN A 187 9.29 2.03 15.33
N ILE A 188 10.14 1.03 15.52
CA ILE A 188 11.59 1.21 15.69
C ILE A 188 12.22 1.55 14.35
N VAL A 189 12.84 2.72 14.29
CA VAL A 189 13.62 3.22 13.17
C VAL A 189 15.10 3.17 13.53
N VAL A 190 15.92 2.69 12.61
CA VAL A 190 17.39 2.76 12.70
C VAL A 190 17.86 3.63 11.53
N CYS A 191 18.62 4.67 11.83
CA CYS A 191 19.24 5.55 10.84
C CYS A 191 20.76 5.39 10.93
N GLY A 192 21.43 5.48 9.80
CA GLY A 192 22.89 5.50 9.80
C GLY A 192 23.47 5.15 8.43
N LYS A 193 24.80 5.03 8.40
CA LYS A 193 25.52 4.78 7.16
C LYS A 193 25.55 3.31 6.81
N LEU A 194 25.15 2.97 5.59
CA LEU A 194 25.25 1.61 5.07
C LEU A 194 26.71 1.25 4.81
N LEU A 195 27.29 0.37 5.61
CA LEU A 195 28.68 -0.09 5.44
C LEU A 195 28.77 -1.28 4.48
N HIS A 196 27.79 -2.19 4.53
CA HIS A 196 27.74 -3.37 3.68
C HIS A 196 26.33 -3.97 3.67
N PHE A 197 26.02 -4.80 2.69
CA PHE A 197 24.78 -5.58 2.67
C PHE A 197 24.99 -6.92 1.98
N THR A 198 24.17 -7.88 2.36
CA THR A 198 24.00 -9.16 1.67
C THR A 198 22.53 -9.35 1.31
N ASP A 199 22.18 -10.53 0.81
CA ASP A 199 20.78 -10.91 0.62
C ASP A 199 20.01 -10.99 1.96
N TYR A 200 20.72 -11.16 3.08
CA TYR A 200 20.14 -11.42 4.40
C TYR A 200 20.40 -10.31 5.41
N ASP A 201 21.55 -9.64 5.33
CA ASP A 201 22.01 -8.72 6.37
C ASP A 201 22.22 -7.31 5.81
N LEU A 202 21.88 -6.30 6.61
CA LEU A 202 22.35 -4.92 6.45
C LEU A 202 23.35 -4.61 7.54
N ILE A 203 24.55 -4.15 7.17
CA ILE A 203 25.56 -3.68 8.09
C ILE A 203 25.51 -2.15 8.10
N ILE A 204 25.08 -1.57 9.22
CA ILE A 204 24.87 -0.14 9.37
C ILE A 204 25.72 0.40 10.52
N GLU A 205 26.45 1.47 10.27
CA GLU A 205 27.01 2.33 11.31
C GLU A 205 25.91 3.29 11.78
N VAL A 206 25.41 3.07 12.99
CA VAL A 206 24.18 3.71 13.46
C VAL A 206 24.44 5.11 14.03
N ASP A 207 23.60 6.05 13.64
CA ASP A 207 23.58 7.40 14.20
C ASP A 207 22.91 7.40 15.59
N GLY A 208 23.73 7.40 16.64
CA GLY A 208 23.28 7.58 18.01
C GLY A 208 22.92 6.28 18.74
N PHE A 209 21.96 6.34 19.67
CA PHE A 209 21.67 5.23 20.58
C PHE A 209 20.63 4.28 20.00
N VAL A 210 21.04 3.04 19.74
CA VAL A 210 20.13 1.92 19.48
C VAL A 210 19.70 1.30 20.79
N TRP A 211 18.40 1.07 20.95
CA TRP A 211 17.89 0.36 22.13
C TRP A 211 18.57 -1.01 22.25
N PRO A 212 19.05 -1.41 23.46
CA PRO A 212 19.98 -2.53 23.64
C PRO A 212 19.44 -3.93 23.32
N SER A 213 18.23 -4.04 22.77
CA SER A 213 17.69 -5.30 22.27
C SER A 213 16.84 -5.06 21.02
N LEU A 214 17.48 -5.09 19.85
CA LEU A 214 16.77 -5.33 18.60
C LEU A 214 16.63 -6.85 18.44
N ASP A 215 15.40 -7.36 18.40
CA ASP A 215 15.12 -8.77 18.13
C ASP A 215 15.32 -9.16 16.65
N TRP A 216 15.78 -8.21 15.84
CA TRP A 216 16.00 -8.29 14.40
C TRP A 216 17.38 -7.74 14.02
N GLY A 217 18.28 -7.59 14.99
CA GLY A 217 19.61 -7.10 14.73
C GLY A 217 20.56 -7.34 15.90
N LYS A 218 21.85 -7.25 15.63
CA LYS A 218 22.89 -7.43 16.64
C LYS A 218 24.02 -6.44 16.40
N GLU A 219 24.49 -5.82 17.48
CA GLU A 219 25.73 -5.05 17.47
C GLU A 219 26.91 -6.01 17.27
N ILE A 220 27.67 -5.80 16.19
CA ILE A 220 28.83 -6.62 15.82
C ILE A 220 30.16 -5.92 16.14
N ASP A 221 30.15 -4.60 16.24
CA ASP A 221 31.23 -3.72 16.69
C ASP A 221 30.57 -2.46 17.31
N PRO A 222 31.20 -1.68 18.22
CA PRO A 222 30.55 -0.52 18.83
C PRO A 222 29.98 0.45 17.79
N GLY A 223 28.66 0.64 17.80
CA GLY A 223 27.93 1.49 16.84
C GLY A 223 27.65 0.82 15.49
N ILE A 224 28.17 -0.37 15.21
CA ILE A 224 27.95 -1.12 13.98
C ILE A 224 26.99 -2.28 14.23
N TRP A 225 25.88 -2.28 13.51
CA TRP A 225 24.81 -3.27 13.66
C TRP A 225 24.65 -4.08 12.38
N ALA A 226 24.50 -5.39 12.56
CA ALA A 226 23.98 -6.30 11.53
C ALA A 226 22.48 -6.47 11.75
N LEU A 227 21.65 -6.10 10.77
CA LEU A 227 20.20 -6.16 10.82
C LEU A 227 19.67 -7.23 9.85
N ASP A 228 18.71 -8.03 10.30
CA ASP A 228 18.03 -9.03 9.46
C ASP A 228 17.12 -8.32 8.45
N ARG A 229 17.56 -8.35 7.18
CA ARG A 229 16.90 -7.69 6.06
C ARG A 229 15.50 -8.26 5.79
N SER A 230 15.25 -9.53 6.12
CA SER A 230 13.94 -10.16 5.94
C SER A 230 12.87 -9.61 6.89
N GLN A 231 13.30 -8.96 7.97
CA GLN A 231 12.41 -8.35 8.97
C GLN A 231 12.07 -6.90 8.63
N LEU A 232 12.63 -6.32 7.57
CA LEU A 232 12.41 -4.93 7.20
C LEU A 232 11.03 -4.74 6.57
N GLY A 233 10.34 -3.69 7.00
CA GLY A 233 9.13 -3.18 6.34
C GLY A 233 9.37 -1.86 5.61
N TYR A 234 10.55 -1.26 5.77
CA TYR A 234 10.92 0.00 5.11
C TYR A 234 12.45 0.14 5.03
N MET A 235 12.95 0.67 3.92
CA MET A 235 14.32 1.10 3.73
C MET A 235 14.39 2.21 2.67
N SER A 236 15.05 3.32 2.98
CA SER A 236 15.31 4.44 2.04
C SER A 236 16.67 5.09 2.29
N TYR A 237 17.14 5.89 1.34
CA TYR A 237 18.19 6.89 1.61
C TYR A 237 17.63 8.05 2.46
N ILE A 238 18.51 8.78 3.14
CA ILE A 238 18.21 10.01 3.91
C ILE A 238 19.22 11.12 3.60
#